data_AF-A0A8J3FLM0-F1
#
_entry.id   AF-A0A8J3FLM0-F1
#
_cell.length_a   1.000
_cell.length_b   1.000
_cell.length_c   1.000
_cell.angle_alpha   90.00
_cell.angle_beta   90.00
_cell.angle_gamma   90.00
#
_symmetry.space_group_name_H-M   'P 1'
#
loop_
_entity.id
_entity.type
_entity.pdbx_description
1 polymer ?
#
loop_
_entity_poly.entity_id
_entity_poly.type
_entity_poly.pdbx_seq_one_letter_code
_entity_poly.pdbx_strand_id
1 'polypeptide(L)'
;MLSGGIINGEQILDTKMLSDVMNASTSSVLSTSWNALKYSKGFWLLDLSEIQSFGNCLVSESELIPYMSGYGGIRVFLLPNGTVYYYFSDNFEYAGLEGVKESNKIRSFCN
;
A
#
# COMPACT_ATOMS: atom_id res chain seq x y z
N MET A 1 0.07 -4.52 11.69
CA MET A 1 -0.92 -4.32 10.61
C MET A 1 -1.83 -5.52 10.40
N LEU A 2 -1.23 -6.68 10.10
CA LEU A 2 -1.94 -7.90 9.69
C LEU A 2 -2.94 -8.46 10.72
N SER A 3 -2.81 -8.07 11.99
CA SER A 3 -3.71 -8.43 13.09
C SER A 3 -4.31 -7.18 13.76
N GLY A 4 -4.73 -6.18 12.98
CA GLY A 4 -5.36 -4.98 13.53
C GLY A 4 -4.45 -4.10 14.39
N GLY A 5 -3.12 -4.25 14.27
CA GLY A 5 -2.15 -3.46 15.06
C GLY A 5 -1.70 -4.11 16.36
N ILE A 6 -2.03 -5.38 16.58
CA ILE A 6 -1.59 -6.16 17.74
C ILE A 6 -0.20 -6.76 17.51
N ILE A 7 0.68 -6.67 18.51
CA ILE A 7 1.99 -7.34 18.55
C ILE A 7 2.10 -8.02 19.92
N ASN A 8 2.42 -9.32 19.94
CA ASN A 8 2.53 -10.11 21.18
C ASN A 8 1.30 -10.06 22.10
N GLY A 9 0.10 -9.92 21.51
CA GLY A 9 -1.17 -9.82 22.26
C GLY A 9 -1.49 -8.42 22.77
N GLU A 10 -0.61 -7.44 22.59
CA GLU A 10 -0.83 -6.05 22.99
C GLU A 10 -1.24 -5.18 21.80
N GLN A 11 -2.23 -4.31 22.02
CA GLN A 11 -2.65 -3.33 21.01
C GLN A 11 -1.64 -2.18 20.94
N ILE A 12 -0.81 -2.19 19.89
CA ILE A 12 0.25 -1.18 19.72
C ILE A 12 -0.22 0.01 18.88
N LEU A 13 -1.01 -0.25 17.84
CA LEU A 13 -1.53 0.81 16.97
C LEU A 13 -2.98 1.15 17.32
N ASP A 14 -3.40 2.40 17.13
CA ASP A 14 -4.83 2.72 17.19
C ASP A 14 -5.57 2.02 16.03
N THR A 15 -6.61 1.25 16.36
CA THR A 15 -7.35 0.43 15.38
C THR A 15 -8.09 1.27 14.36
N LYS A 16 -8.61 2.44 14.78
CA LYS A 16 -9.31 3.34 13.88
C LYS A 16 -8.33 4.00 12.92
N MET A 17 -7.21 4.54 13.41
CA MET A 17 -6.18 5.13 12.55
C MET A 17 -5.63 4.12 11.56
N LEU A 18 -5.48 2.86 11.99
CA LEU A 18 -5.06 1.78 11.10
C LEU A 18 -6.08 1.51 10.00
N SER A 19 -7.34 1.33 10.36
CA SER A 19 -8.44 1.14 9.41
C SER A 19 -8.56 2.31 8.44
N ASP A 20 -8.41 3.54 8.94
CA ASP A 20 -8.48 4.77 8.15
C ASP A 20 -7.36 4.89 7.10
N VAL A 21 -6.24 4.16 7.27
CA VAL A 21 -5.14 4.07 6.28
C VAL A 21 -5.40 2.91 5.31
N MET A 22 -5.78 1.73 5.82
CA MET A 22 -5.97 0.54 4.99
C MET A 22 -7.16 0.67 4.03
N ASN A 23 -8.19 1.42 4.42
CA ASN A 23 -9.41 1.61 3.64
C ASN A 23 -9.49 3.04 3.06
N ALA A 24 -8.35 3.61 2.68
CA ALA A 24 -8.30 4.97 2.14
C ALA A 24 -8.95 5.02 0.75
N SER A 25 -9.91 5.93 0.59
CA SER A 25 -10.58 6.21 -0.69
C SER A 25 -10.08 7.49 -1.33
N THR A 26 -10.21 7.61 -2.66
CA THR A 26 -9.83 8.79 -3.43
C THR A 26 -10.50 10.10 -2.97
N SER A 27 -11.65 10.05 -2.29
CA SER A 27 -12.34 11.23 -1.76
C SER A 27 -11.76 11.77 -0.45
N SER A 28 -10.85 11.05 0.20
CA SER A 28 -10.34 11.35 1.55
C SER A 28 -8.82 11.58 1.60
N VAL A 29 -8.21 11.80 0.45
CA VAL A 29 -6.75 11.81 0.27
C VAL A 29 -6.29 13.05 -0.50
N LEU A 30 -5.04 13.44 -0.28
CA LEU A 30 -4.41 14.54 -1.01
C LEU A 30 -3.90 14.02 -2.36
N SER A 31 -4.23 14.71 -3.44
CA SER A 31 -3.69 14.40 -4.77
C SER A 31 -2.31 15.02 -4.96
N THR A 32 -1.47 14.34 -5.74
CA THR A 32 -0.19 14.88 -6.22
C THR A 32 -0.30 15.27 -7.69
N SER A 33 0.79 15.78 -8.28
CA SER A 33 0.88 15.97 -9.74
C SER A 33 0.89 14.66 -10.54
N TRP A 34 1.01 13.52 -9.88
CA TRP A 34 0.97 12.19 -10.48
C TRP A 34 -0.34 11.51 -10.09
N ASN A 35 -1.20 11.19 -11.07
CA ASN A 35 -2.54 10.65 -10.80
C ASN A 35 -2.52 9.41 -9.90
N ALA A 36 -1.58 8.50 -10.16
CA ALA A 36 -1.39 7.25 -9.43
C ALA A 36 -0.92 7.43 -7.97
N LEU A 37 -0.48 8.63 -7.57
CA LEU A 37 0.08 8.88 -6.25
C LEU A 37 -0.80 9.86 -5.47
N LYS A 38 -1.28 9.38 -4.32
CA LYS A 38 -1.99 10.17 -3.32
C LYS A 38 -1.21 10.15 -2.00
N TYR A 39 -1.59 11.02 -1.07
CA TYR A 39 -1.00 11.07 0.26
C TYR A 39 -2.06 11.27 1.34
N SER A 40 -1.97 10.54 2.44
CA SER A 40 -2.84 10.71 3.59
C SER A 40 -2.22 10.09 4.84
N LYS A 41 -2.43 10.71 6.01
CA LYS A 41 -2.08 10.16 7.33
C LYS A 41 -0.66 9.58 7.47
N GLY A 42 0.32 10.17 6.77
CA GLY A 42 1.72 9.72 6.81
C GLY A 42 2.10 8.63 5.80
N PHE A 43 1.18 8.25 4.91
CA PHE A 43 1.40 7.22 3.90
C PHE A 43 1.30 7.81 2.49
N TRP A 44 2.16 7.32 1.61
CA TRP A 44 1.87 7.34 0.19
C TRP A 44 0.79 6.31 -0.10
N LEU A 45 -0.04 6.60 -1.08
CA LEU A 45 -1.17 5.78 -1.47
C LEU A 45 -1.08 5.60 -2.99
N LEU A 46 -1.05 4.34 -3.42
CA LEU A 46 -0.92 3.97 -4.81
C LEU A 46 -2.28 3.62 -5.39
N ASP A 47 -2.72 4.37 -6.40
CA ASP A 47 -3.92 4.05 -7.16
C ASP A 47 -3.57 3.05 -8.27
N LEU A 48 -3.94 1.78 -8.06
CA LEU A 48 -3.64 0.73 -9.04
C LEU A 48 -4.43 0.89 -10.35
N SER A 49 -5.56 1.59 -10.34
CA SER A 49 -6.33 1.85 -11.56
C SER A 49 -5.57 2.76 -12.54
N GLU A 50 -4.64 3.56 -12.03
CA GLU A 50 -3.77 4.44 -12.81
C GLU A 50 -2.46 3.73 -13.24
N ILE A 51 -2.29 2.44 -12.95
CA ILE A 51 -1.05 1.68 -13.24
C ILE A 51 -1.32 0.56 -14.24
N GLN A 52 -0.98 0.83 -15.51
CA GLN A 52 -1.22 -0.09 -16.61
C GLN A 52 -0.62 -1.50 -16.41
N SER A 53 0.54 -1.63 -15.76
CA SER A 53 1.18 -2.93 -15.55
C SER A 53 0.40 -3.86 -14.60
N PHE A 54 -0.55 -3.33 -13.83
CA PHE A 54 -1.47 -4.08 -12.97
C PHE A 54 -2.76 -4.52 -13.69
N GLY A 55 -2.99 -4.07 -14.93
CA GLY A 55 -4.13 -4.47 -15.75
C GLY A 55 -5.48 -4.18 -15.07
N ASN A 56 -6.36 -5.19 -15.02
CA ASN A 56 -7.67 -5.10 -14.36
C ASN A 56 -7.62 -5.50 -12.88
N CYS A 57 -6.45 -5.43 -12.23
CA CYS A 57 -6.36 -5.68 -10.79
C CYS A 57 -7.10 -4.58 -10.03
N LEU A 58 -8.39 -4.79 -9.78
CA LEU A 58 -9.19 -3.96 -8.90
C LEU A 58 -9.10 -4.58 -7.51
N VAL A 59 -8.47 -3.87 -6.59
CA VAL A 59 -8.47 -4.27 -5.17
C VAL A 59 -9.89 -4.17 -4.61
N SER A 60 -10.58 -3.09 -4.97
CA SER A 60 -12.03 -2.85 -4.87
C SER A 60 -12.35 -1.61 -5.71
N GLU A 61 -13.62 -1.17 -5.79
CA GLU A 61 -14.02 0.00 -6.58
C GLU A 61 -13.36 1.33 -6.15
N SER A 62 -12.63 1.39 -5.01
CA SER A 62 -12.09 2.67 -4.50
C SER A 62 -10.76 2.64 -3.74
N GLU A 63 -10.07 1.50 -3.64
CA GLU A 63 -8.99 1.35 -2.64
C GLU A 63 -7.58 1.51 -3.19
N LEU A 64 -6.86 2.42 -2.55
CA LEU A 64 -5.46 2.75 -2.78
C LEU A 64 -4.58 1.83 -1.94
N ILE A 65 -3.43 1.37 -2.46
CA ILE A 65 -2.46 0.60 -1.65
C ILE A 65 -1.60 1.56 -0.82
N PRO A 66 -1.65 1.51 0.51
CA PRO A 66 -0.78 2.31 1.34
C PRO A 66 0.65 1.77 1.31
N TYR A 67 1.61 2.69 1.20
CA TYR A 67 3.01 2.34 1.25
C TYR A 67 3.86 3.46 1.86
N MET A 68 5.01 3.06 2.40
CA MET A 68 6.07 3.97 2.83
C MET A 68 7.20 3.94 1.80
N SER A 69 7.84 5.08 1.57
CA SER A 69 8.97 5.21 0.64
C SER A 69 10.09 5.98 1.31
N GLY A 70 11.24 5.33 1.50
CA GLY A 70 12.45 5.92 2.06
C GLY A 70 13.35 6.52 0.97
N TYR A 71 14.16 7.51 1.35
CA TYR A 71 15.01 8.28 0.43
C TYR A 71 15.95 7.39 -0.42
N GLY A 72 16.60 6.39 0.17
CA GLY A 72 17.55 5.49 -0.51
C GLY A 72 16.93 4.43 -1.43
N GLY A 73 15.59 4.32 -1.49
CA GLY A 73 14.89 3.34 -2.33
C GLY A 73 14.11 2.26 -1.57
N ILE A 74 14.15 2.27 -0.23
CA ILE A 74 13.35 1.35 0.61
C ILE A 74 11.85 1.60 0.38
N ARG A 75 11.07 0.52 0.22
CA ARG A 75 9.60 0.59 0.12
C ARG A 75 8.92 -0.50 0.95
N VAL A 76 7.85 -0.13 1.63
CA VAL A 76 7.00 -1.03 2.42
C VAL A 76 5.57 -0.89 1.94
N PHE A 77 4.99 -1.92 1.33
CA PHE A 77 3.61 -1.93 0.84
C PHE A 77 2.71 -2.75 1.77
N LEU A 78 1.49 -2.25 1.96
CA LEU A 78 0.51 -2.79 2.89
C LEU A 78 -0.68 -3.27 2.07
N LEU A 79 -0.71 -4.56 1.78
CA LEU A 79 -1.68 -5.14 0.86
C LEU A 79 -2.99 -5.48 1.60
N PRO A 80 -4.14 -5.33 0.94
CA PRO A 80 -5.47 -5.46 1.54
C PRO A 80 -5.76 -6.89 2.01
N ASN A 81 -5.10 -7.88 1.41
CA ASN A 81 -5.17 -9.27 1.84
C ASN A 81 -4.36 -9.57 3.10
N GLY A 82 -3.84 -8.54 3.79
CA GLY A 82 -3.01 -8.72 4.95
C GLY A 82 -1.63 -9.30 4.63
N THR A 83 -1.04 -8.89 3.51
CA THR A 83 0.37 -9.15 3.17
C THR A 83 1.16 -7.86 3.28
N VAL A 84 2.39 -7.93 3.79
CA VAL A 84 3.34 -6.81 3.71
C VAL A 84 4.43 -7.18 2.73
N TYR A 85 4.59 -6.39 1.67
CA TYR A 85 5.73 -6.54 0.76
C TYR A 85 6.79 -5.51 1.11
N TYR A 86 7.99 -5.99 1.43
CA TYR A 86 9.11 -5.15 1.83
C TYR A 86 10.25 -5.27 0.83
N TYR A 87 10.60 -4.14 0.23
CA TYR A 87 11.75 -4.01 -0.67
C TYR A 87 12.81 -3.13 -0.02
N PHE A 88 14.01 -3.68 0.13
CA PHE A 88 15.16 -2.97 0.67
C PHE A 88 16.13 -2.64 -0.45
N SER A 89 16.44 -1.35 -0.60
CA SER A 89 17.50 -0.85 -1.47
C SER A 89 18.09 0.42 -0.88
N ASP A 90 19.35 0.70 -1.23
CA ASP A 90 20.09 1.90 -0.84
C ASP A 90 20.91 2.44 -2.02
N ASN A 91 20.29 2.47 -3.20
CA ASN A 91 20.91 2.87 -4.46
C ASN A 91 20.13 3.96 -5.21
N PHE A 92 19.15 4.59 -4.57
CA PHE A 92 18.23 5.58 -5.18
C PHE A 92 17.29 5.02 -6.25
N GLU A 93 17.10 3.69 -6.31
CA GLU A 93 16.11 3.08 -7.19
C GLU A 93 14.82 2.73 -6.44
N TYR A 94 13.69 3.22 -6.96
CA TYR A 94 12.37 3.06 -6.35
C TYR A 94 11.56 1.90 -6.94
N ALA A 95 12.19 0.72 -7.05
CA ALA A 95 11.59 -0.51 -7.56
C ALA A 95 10.59 -1.14 -6.56
N GLY A 96 10.01 -2.30 -6.92
CA GLY A 96 9.19 -3.11 -6.00
C GLY A 96 7.76 -3.37 -6.45
N LEU A 97 7.22 -2.59 -7.40
CA LEU A 97 5.87 -2.83 -7.94
C LEU A 97 5.74 -4.21 -8.61
N GLU A 98 6.76 -4.66 -9.32
CA GLU A 98 6.75 -6.02 -9.92
C GLU A 98 6.68 -7.10 -8.85
N GLY A 99 7.39 -6.94 -7.73
CA GLY A 99 7.30 -7.87 -6.61
C GLY A 99 5.94 -7.86 -5.92
N VAL A 100 5.31 -6.69 -5.79
CA VAL A 100 3.92 -6.56 -5.32
C VAL A 100 2.98 -7.31 -6.27
N LYS A 101 3.12 -7.12 -7.58
CA LYS A 101 2.33 -7.83 -8.60
C LYS A 101 2.51 -9.34 -8.52
N GLU A 102 3.74 -9.82 -8.41
CA GLU A 102 4.03 -11.25 -8.29
C GLU A 102 3.51 -11.83 -6.96
N SER A 103 3.48 -11.05 -5.88
CA SER A 103 2.93 -11.48 -4.60
C SER A 103 1.44 -11.85 -4.68
N ASN A 104 0.70 -11.26 -5.63
CA ASN A 104 -0.70 -11.61 -5.90
C ASN A 104 -0.88 -13.09 -6.28
N LYS A 105 0.13 -13.72 -6.90
CA LYS A 105 0.08 -15.14 -7.27
C LYS A 105 0.22 -16.08 -6.07
N ILE A 106 0.81 -15.60 -4.98
CA ILE A 106 1.00 -16.36 -3.74
C ILE A 106 -0.23 -16.20 -2.85
N ARG A 107 -0.71 -14.97 -2.70
CA ARG A 107 -1.94 -14.64 -2.00
C ARG A 107 -2.64 -13.52 -2.77
N SER A 108 -3.82 -13.80 -3.32
CA SER A 108 -4.54 -12.82 -4.12
C SER A 108 -4.96 -11.62 -3.27
N PHE A 109 -4.85 -10.44 -3.85
CA PHE A 109 -5.41 -9.17 -3.37
C PHE A 109 -6.13 -8.40 -4.48
N CYS A 110 -5.91 -8.77 -5.75
CA CYS A 110 -6.73 -8.34 -6.88
C CYS A 110 -8.03 -9.17 -6.91
N ASN A 111 -9.13 -8.53 -7.32
CA ASN A 111 -10.44 -9.12 -7.57
C ASN A 111 -10.83 -8.99 -9.05
#